data_AF-A0A8X7V2L1-F1
#
_entry.id   AF-A0A8X7V2L1-F1
#
_cell.length_a   1.000
_cell.length_b   1.000
_cell.length_c   1.000
_cell.angle_alpha   90.00
_cell.angle_beta   90.00
_cell.angle_gamma   90.00
#
_symmetry.space_group_name_H-M   'P 1'
#
loop_
_entity.id
_entity.type
_entity.pdbx_description
1 polymer ?
#
loop_
_entity_poly.entity_id
_entity_poly.type
_entity_poly.pdbx_seq_one_letter_code
_entity_poly.pdbx_strand_id
1 'polypeptide(L)'
;MQVYIVYMGALPSFNDYATIESYHFSVVRSVTGESYTPSLIVSNYGRSFDGFAAWLTEEESKKLSVMPDVVSVFPDKMLYLDVIDDGGIHSRLRTRHL
;
A
#
# COMPACT_ATOMS: atom_id res chain seq x y z
N MET A 1 -7.45 11.93 -1.96
CA MET A 1 -6.89 10.57 -1.95
C MET A 1 -5.69 10.54 -1.01
N GLN A 2 -5.39 9.39 -0.43
CA GLN A 2 -4.21 9.14 0.40
C GLN A 2 -3.63 7.78 0.00
N VAL A 3 -2.39 7.49 0.36
CA VAL A 3 -1.84 6.14 0.22
C VAL A 3 -2.43 5.25 1.32
N TYR A 4 -2.94 4.09 0.95
CA TYR A 4 -3.37 3.04 1.85
C TYR A 4 -2.55 1.77 1.58
N ILE A 5 -2.16 1.09 2.66
CA ILE A 5 -1.58 -0.24 2.63
C ILE A 5 -2.73 -1.23 2.77
N VAL A 6 -2.80 -2.16 1.82
CA VAL A 6 -3.76 -3.27 1.75
C VAL A 6 -2.99 -4.54 2.02
N TYR A 7 -3.34 -5.22 3.09
CA TYR A 7 -2.69 -6.45 3.55
C TYR A 7 -3.60 -7.65 3.24
N MET A 8 -3.09 -8.59 2.44
CA MET A 8 -3.87 -9.74 1.95
C MET A 8 -3.47 -11.08 2.58
N GLY A 9 -2.40 -11.11 3.39
CA GLY A 9 -2.15 -12.20 4.34
C GLY A 9 -0.73 -12.78 4.28
N ALA A 10 -0.59 -13.96 3.67
CA ALA A 10 0.70 -14.60 3.49
C ALA A 10 0.85 -14.97 2.01
N LEU A 11 2.08 -14.89 1.49
CA LEU A 11 2.34 -15.18 0.08
C LEU A 11 1.88 -16.60 -0.28
N PRO A 12 1.05 -16.78 -1.32
CA PRO A 12 0.63 -18.09 -1.79
C PRO A 12 1.85 -18.88 -2.29
N SER A 13 2.06 -20.07 -1.73
CA SER A 13 3.31 -20.84 -1.84
C SER A 13 3.67 -21.34 -3.24
N PHE A 14 2.76 -21.18 -4.21
CA PHE A 14 2.87 -21.74 -5.55
C PHE A 14 2.68 -20.71 -6.68
N ASN A 15 2.52 -19.42 -6.36
CA ASN A 15 2.39 -18.38 -7.38
C ASN A 15 3.73 -17.69 -7.64
N ASP A 16 4.00 -17.39 -8.90
CA ASP A 16 5.10 -16.52 -9.28
C ASP A 16 4.74 -15.04 -9.03
N TYR A 17 5.78 -14.21 -8.90
CA TYR A 17 5.64 -12.79 -8.59
C TYR A 17 4.73 -12.05 -9.59
N ALA A 18 4.81 -12.36 -10.90
CA ALA A 18 4.02 -11.67 -11.91
C ALA A 18 2.52 -12.00 -11.80
N THR A 19 2.16 -13.24 -11.43
CA THR A 19 0.77 -13.62 -11.14
C THR A 19 0.24 -12.84 -9.93
N ILE A 20 1.02 -12.73 -8.86
CA ILE A 20 0.65 -11.95 -7.66
C ILE A 20 0.44 -10.47 -8.00
N GLU A 21 1.35 -9.84 -8.76
CA GLU A 21 1.17 -8.47 -9.22
C GLU A 21 -0.09 -8.29 -10.09
N SER A 22 -0.34 -9.23 -11.01
CA SER A 22 -1.52 -9.18 -11.89
C SER A 22 -2.84 -9.23 -11.08
N TYR A 23 -2.85 -10.01 -9.98
CA TYR A 23 -3.96 -10.09 -9.07
C TYR A 23 -4.14 -8.79 -8.27
N HIS A 24 -3.07 -8.20 -7.70
CA HIS A 24 -3.13 -6.89 -7.04
C HIS A 24 -3.74 -5.81 -7.95
N PHE A 25 -3.30 -5.74 -9.22
CA PHE A 25 -3.87 -4.80 -10.20
C PHE A 25 -5.37 -5.04 -10.42
N SER A 26 -5.83 -6.30 -10.44
CA SER A 26 -7.25 -6.64 -10.55
C SER A 26 -8.06 -6.20 -9.32
N VAL A 27 -7.51 -6.35 -8.12
CA VAL A 27 -8.14 -5.94 -6.85
C VAL A 27 -8.31 -4.42 -6.80
N VAL A 28 -7.27 -3.64 -7.09
CA VAL A 28 -7.37 -2.16 -7.17
C VAL A 28 -8.40 -1.75 -8.22
N ARG A 29 -8.31 -2.31 -9.42
CA ARG A 29 -9.25 -1.98 -10.51
C ARG A 29 -10.70 -2.31 -10.17
N SER A 30 -10.96 -3.31 -9.33
CA SER A 30 -12.32 -3.68 -8.91
C SER A 30 -13.01 -2.58 -8.08
N VAL A 31 -12.27 -1.78 -7.32
CA VAL A 31 -12.83 -0.70 -6.48
C VAL A 31 -12.76 0.67 -7.14
N THR A 32 -11.74 0.94 -7.97
CA THR A 32 -11.57 2.23 -8.67
C THR A 32 -12.31 2.30 -10.02
N GLY A 33 -12.72 1.15 -10.57
CA GLY A 33 -13.50 1.05 -11.81
C GLY A 33 -12.83 1.75 -13.00
N GLU A 34 -13.57 2.64 -13.66
CA GLU A 34 -13.09 3.41 -14.82
C GLU A 34 -12.01 4.45 -14.46
N SER A 35 -11.90 4.84 -13.19
CA SER A 35 -10.84 5.75 -12.71
C SER A 35 -9.50 5.05 -12.46
N TYR A 36 -9.41 3.74 -12.74
CA TYR A 36 -8.19 2.97 -12.61
C TYR A 36 -7.07 3.48 -13.54
N THR A 37 -5.91 3.80 -12.95
CA THR A 37 -4.64 3.92 -13.69
C THR A 37 -3.56 3.07 -13.00
N PRO A 38 -2.56 2.54 -13.75
CA PRO A 38 -1.45 1.80 -13.15
C PRO A 38 -0.66 2.60 -12.12
N SER A 39 -0.62 3.93 -12.26
CA SER A 39 0.03 4.86 -11.32
C SER A 39 -0.67 4.99 -9.96
N LEU A 40 -1.85 4.38 -9.77
CA LEU A 40 -2.48 4.30 -8.45
C LEU A 40 -1.71 3.36 -7.52
N ILE A 41 -1.05 2.31 -8.04
CA ILE A 41 -0.20 1.45 -7.21
C ILE A 41 1.14 2.14 -6.96
N VAL A 42 1.46 2.30 -5.68
CA VAL A 42 2.72 2.88 -5.18
C VAL A 42 3.77 1.79 -4.98
N SER A 43 3.37 0.60 -4.51
CA SER A 43 4.26 -0.53 -4.27
C SER A 43 3.50 -1.85 -4.20
N ASN A 44 4.08 -2.93 -4.71
CA ASN A 44 3.59 -4.30 -4.54
C ASN A 44 4.47 -5.06 -3.54
N TYR A 45 3.85 -5.74 -2.57
CA TYR A 45 4.56 -6.51 -1.53
C TYR A 45 4.62 -8.02 -1.82
N GLY A 46 4.58 -8.39 -3.10
CA GLY A 46 4.60 -9.77 -3.60
C GLY A 46 5.90 -10.57 -3.36
N ARG A 47 6.87 -10.01 -2.63
CA ARG A 47 8.08 -10.71 -2.14
C ARG A 47 8.13 -10.88 -0.62
N SER A 48 7.30 -10.15 0.12
CA SER A 48 7.36 -10.12 1.58
C SER A 48 6.12 -10.75 2.24
N PHE A 49 4.89 -10.37 1.86
CA PHE A 49 3.70 -10.75 2.63
C PHE A 49 2.36 -10.78 1.88
N ASP A 50 2.30 -10.44 0.59
CA ASP A 50 1.07 -10.33 -0.22
C ASP A 50 0.16 -9.13 0.14
N GLY A 51 -0.28 -8.41 -0.90
CA GLY A 51 -0.83 -7.07 -0.77
C GLY A 51 0.05 -5.96 -1.34
N PHE A 52 -0.43 -4.72 -1.23
CA PHE A 52 0.08 -3.58 -1.99
C PHE A 52 -0.20 -2.24 -1.28
N ALA A 53 0.50 -1.19 -1.68
CA ALA A 53 0.20 0.18 -1.32
C ALA A 53 -0.38 0.91 -2.54
N ALA A 54 -1.52 1.58 -2.39
CA ALA A 54 -2.20 2.30 -3.47
C ALA A 54 -2.81 3.63 -3.04
N TRP A 55 -2.87 4.58 -3.98
CA TRP A 55 -3.62 5.83 -3.87
C TRP A 55 -5.11 5.55 -3.94
N LEU A 56 -5.83 5.77 -2.84
CA LEU A 56 -7.26 5.53 -2.73
C LEU A 56 -7.99 6.70 -2.05
N THR A 57 -9.29 6.79 -2.30
CA THR A 57 -10.23 7.52 -1.46
C THR A 57 -10.56 6.70 -0.19
N GLU A 58 -11.16 7.36 0.80
CA GLU A 58 -11.67 6.68 2.01
C GLU A 58 -12.84 5.72 1.70
N GLU A 59 -13.57 5.94 0.60
CA GLU A 59 -14.63 5.03 0.17
C GLU A 59 -14.06 3.77 -0.49
N GLU A 60 -13.06 3.90 -1.36
CA GLU A 60 -12.38 2.77 -1.99
C GLU A 60 -11.62 1.91 -0.96
N SER A 61 -10.97 2.54 0.04
CA SER A 61 -10.30 1.77 1.10
C SER A 61 -11.29 0.99 1.97
N LYS A 62 -12.49 1.54 2.24
CA LYS A 62 -13.58 0.82 2.90
C LYS A 62 -14.16 -0.31 2.05
N LYS A 63 -14.23 -0.15 0.72
CA LYS A 63 -14.64 -1.24 -0.20
C LYS A 63 -13.62 -2.39 -0.17
N LEU A 64 -12.33 -2.08 -0.15
CA LEU A 64 -11.27 -3.10 0.01
C LEU A 64 -11.34 -3.78 1.39
N SER A 65 -11.59 -3.05 2.47
CA SER A 65 -11.60 -3.61 3.83
C SER A 65 -12.73 -4.61 4.12
N VAL A 66 -13.68 -4.78 3.19
CA VAL A 66 -14.76 -5.78 3.28
C VAL A 66 -14.62 -6.91 2.25
N MET A 67 -13.55 -6.94 1.46
CA MET A 67 -13.28 -8.04 0.53
C MET A 67 -12.79 -9.28 1.29
N PRO A 68 -13.23 -10.51 0.93
CA PRO A 68 -12.85 -11.74 1.65
C PRO A 68 -11.33 -11.99 1.70
N ASP A 69 -10.62 -11.58 0.64
CA ASP A 69 -9.18 -11.81 0.48
C ASP A 69 -8.32 -10.70 1.13
N VAL A 70 -8.94 -9.71 1.79
CA VAL A 70 -8.25 -8.59 2.43
C VAL A 70 -8.34 -8.72 3.95
N VAL A 71 -7.18 -8.86 4.59
CA VAL A 71 -7.06 -9.03 6.05
C VAL A 71 -7.10 -7.68 6.77
N SER A 72 -6.51 -6.63 6.19
CA SER A 72 -6.49 -5.28 6.77
C SER A 72 -6.25 -4.20 5.72
N VAL A 73 -6.85 -3.02 5.92
CA VAL A 73 -6.59 -1.81 5.13
C VAL A 73 -6.36 -0.65 6.09
N PHE A 74 -5.23 0.03 5.95
CA PHE A 74 -4.86 1.17 6.81
C PHE A 74 -4.11 2.24 6.01
N PRO A 75 -4.27 3.54 6.35
CA PRO A 75 -3.52 4.60 5.68
C PRO A 75 -2.01 4.42 5.93
N ASP A 76 -1.20 4.66 4.90
CA ASP A 76 0.25 4.73 5.05
C ASP A 76 0.59 5.97 5.88
N LYS A 77 0.93 5.73 7.15
CA LYS A 77 1.37 6.77 8.07
C LYS A 77 2.88 6.83 7.99
N MET A 78 3.39 7.86 7.32
CA MET A 78 4.79 8.23 7.43
C MET A 78 5.10 8.50 8.90
N LEU A 79 5.73 7.54 9.57
CA LEU A 79 6.19 7.66 10.95
C LEU A 79 7.33 8.68 10.95
N TYR A 80 6.99 9.93 11.21
CA TYR A 80 7.94 10.88 11.76
C TYR A 80 8.34 10.35 13.13
N LEU A 81 9.44 9.59 13.13
CA LEU A 81 10.12 9.21 14.35
C LEU A 81 10.69 10.50 14.94
N ASP A 82 9.99 11.06 15.91
CA ASP A 82 10.55 12.06 16.81
C ASP A 82 11.70 11.37 17.56
N VAL A 83 12.91 11.53 17.02
CA VAL A 83 14.13 11.18 17.74
C VAL A 83 14.26 12.20 18.86
N ILE A 84 13.69 11.86 20.00
CA ILE A 84 13.92 12.56 21.27
C ILE A 84 15.35 12.21 21.69
N ASP A 85 16.29 12.96 21.13
CA ASP A 85 17.63 13.16 21.67
C ASP A 85 17.64 14.51 22.41
N ASP A 86 18.30 14.55 23.56
CA ASP A 86 18.13 15.58 24.61
C ASP A 86 18.74 16.94 24.23
N GLY A 87 18.13 17.69 23.29
CA GLY A 87 18.43 19.13 23.18
C GLY A 87 18.22 19.90 21.89
N GLY A 88 17.39 19.48 20.92
CA GLY A 88 17.03 20.43 19.84
C GLY A 88 16.27 19.90 18.62
N ILE A 89 15.22 20.62 18.23
CA ILE A 89 14.51 20.40 16.96
C ILE A 89 15.40 20.84 15.79
N HIS A 90 16.05 19.89 15.11
CA HIS A 90 16.69 20.10 13.82
C HIS A 90 16.20 19.10 12.78
N SER A 91 15.21 19.53 11.99
CA SER A 91 14.71 18.76 10.84
C SER A 91 15.79 18.62 9.75
N ARG A 92 16.38 17.44 9.65
CA ARG A 92 17.26 17.04 8.54
C ARG A 92 16.91 15.66 7.99
N LEU A 93 15.90 15.62 7.13
CA LEU A 93 15.80 14.57 6.11
C LEU A 93 16.21 15.14 4.76
N ARG A 94 17.48 14.92 4.41
CA ARG A 94 17.92 14.96 3.01
C ARG A 94 17.60 13.61 2.40
N THR A 95 16.73 13.60 1.39
CA THR A 95 16.75 12.55 0.37
C THR A 95 16.72 13.23 -0.99
N ARG A 96 17.91 13.36 -1.58
CA ARG A 96 18.04 13.63 -3.02
C ARG A 96 17.85 12.30 -3.77
N HIS A 97 17.28 12.40 -4.96
CA HIS A 97 17.35 11.48 -6.11
C HIS A 97 18.12 10.16 -5.96
N LEU A 98 17.51 9.09 -6.46
CA LEU A 98 17.68 8.75 -7.88
C LEU A 98 16.32 8.76 -8.59
#